data_AF-A0A1D9G3J5-F1
#
_entry.id   AF-A0A1D9G3J5-F1
#
_cell.length_a   1.000
_cell.length_b   1.000
_cell.length_c   1.000
_cell.angle_alpha   90.00
_cell.angle_beta   90.00
_cell.angle_gamma   90.00
#
_symmetry.space_group_name_H-M   'P 1'
#
loop_
_entity.id
_entity.type
_entity.pdbx_description
1 polymer ?
#
loop_
_entity_poly.entity_id
_entity_poly.type
_entity_poly.pdbx_seq_one_letter_code
_entity_poly.pdbx_strand_id
1 'polypeptide(L)'
;MIILEFKAKGKKHQYSAIDEAIRTVQFIRNSCLRYWMDNKGISKYDLNKYSAVLAEKFPFANELNSTARQSSAERAWLEVTVRRVEPL
;
A
#
# COMPACT_ATOMS: atom_id res chain seq x y z
N MET A 1 -23.09 -23.21 18.97
CA MET A 1 -21.98 -22.33 18.55
C MET A 1 -22.42 -20.91 18.83
N ILE A 2 -21.74 -20.21 19.75
CA ILE A 2 -22.05 -18.81 20.05
C ILE A 2 -21.18 -17.95 19.13
N ILE A 3 -21.82 -17.10 18.31
CA ILE A 3 -21.13 -16.09 17.52
C ILE A 3 -21.32 -14.76 18.23
N LEU A 4 -20.22 -14.11 18.59
CA LEU A 4 -20.24 -12.77 19.19
C LEU A 4 -19.82 -11.76 18.13
N GLU A 5 -20.74 -10.91 17.72
CA GLU A 5 -20.47 -9.81 16.79
C GLU A 5 -20.28 -8.51 17.57
N PHE A 6 -19.16 -7.84 17.33
CA PHE A 6 -18.87 -6.52 17.88
C PHE A 6 -18.41 -5.57 16.79
N LYS A 7 -18.83 -4.31 16.89
CA LYS A 7 -18.33 -3.23 16.02
C LYS A 7 -17.18 -2.52 16.71
N ALA A 8 -16.07 -2.34 16.00
CA ALA A 8 -14.97 -1.50 16.49
C ALA A 8 -15.45 -0.05 16.63
N LYS A 9 -15.48 0.47 17.86
CA LYS A 9 -15.80 1.87 18.17
C LYS A 9 -14.51 2.61 18.51
N GLY A 10 -14.15 3.59 17.68
CA GLY A 10 -13.01 4.46 17.88
C GLY A 10 -13.41 5.86 18.34
N LYS A 11 -12.45 6.61 18.86
CA LYS A 11 -12.54 8.06 19.05
C LYS A 11 -12.35 8.76 17.70
N LYS A 12 -12.84 10.00 17.58
CA LYS A 12 -12.73 10.80 16.33
C LYS A 12 -11.30 10.84 15.76
N HIS A 13 -10.29 11.05 16.60
CA HIS A 13 -8.89 11.09 16.15
C HIS A 13 -8.38 9.74 15.62
N GLN A 14 -8.90 8.62 16.13
CA GLN A 14 -8.51 7.28 15.65
C GLN A 14 -9.06 7.04 14.25
N TYR A 15 -10.30 7.44 13.99
CA TYR A 15 -10.87 7.38 12.65
C TYR A 15 -10.10 8.26 11.67
N SER A 16 -9.75 9.49 12.06
CA SER A 16 -8.91 10.35 11.23
C SER A 16 -7.54 9.74 10.94
N ALA A 17 -6.90 9.11 11.93
CA ALA A 17 -5.62 8.42 11.71
C ALA A 17 -5.75 7.23 10.74
N ILE A 18 -6.87 6.49 10.78
CA ILE A 18 -7.17 5.42 9.82
C ILE A 18 -7.33 6.00 8.41
N ASP A 19 -8.06 7.09 8.25
CA ASP A 19 -8.26 7.73 6.95
C ASP A 19 -6.93 8.21 6.34
N GLU A 20 -6.05 8.81 7.15
CA GLU A 20 -4.72 9.23 6.72
C GLU A 20 -3.81 8.04 6.38
N ALA A 21 -3.89 6.95 7.14
CA ALA A 21 -3.17 5.71 6.82
C ALA A 21 -3.65 5.11 5.48
N ILE A 22 -4.96 5.13 5.20
CA ILE A 22 -5.53 4.66 3.93
C ILE A 22 -5.02 5.53 2.77
N ARG A 23 -5.00 6.85 2.92
CA ARG A 23 -4.45 7.78 1.92
C ARG A 23 -2.98 7.48 1.63
N THR A 24 -2.20 7.26 2.68
CA THR A 24 -0.77 6.92 2.56
C THR A 24 -0.54 5.59 1.85
N VAL A 25 -1.33 4.56 2.17
CA VAL A 25 -1.31 3.26 1.48
C VAL A 25 -1.62 3.42 -0.02
N GLN A 26 -2.64 4.21 -0.36
CA GLN A 26 -3.00 4.47 -1.75
C GLN A 26 -1.90 5.22 -2.50
N PHE A 27 -1.28 6.22 -1.84
CA PHE A 27 -0.14 6.96 -2.38
C PHE A 27 1.03 6.03 -2.72
N ILE A 28 1.43 5.16 -1.79
CA ILE A 28 2.54 4.21 -2.01
C ILE A 28 2.21 3.27 -3.15
N ARG A 29 1.01 2.66 -3.14
CA ARG A 29 0.57 1.74 -4.19
C ARG A 29 0.60 2.42 -5.57
N ASN A 30 -0.02 3.60 -5.71
CA ASN A 30 -0.09 4.30 -6.99
C ASN A 30 1.30 4.73 -7.48
N SER A 31 2.19 5.11 -6.55
CA SER A 31 3.58 5.45 -6.86
C SER A 31 4.36 4.22 -7.35
N CYS A 32 4.16 3.05 -6.73
CA CYS A 32 4.76 1.79 -7.19
C CYS A 32 4.23 1.38 -8.58
N LEU A 33 2.94 1.58 -8.86
CA LEU A 33 2.36 1.33 -10.19
C LEU A 33 2.99 2.24 -11.25
N ARG A 34 3.09 3.55 -10.97
CA ARG A 34 3.75 4.50 -11.87
C ARG A 34 5.20 4.11 -12.11
N TYR A 35 5.95 3.80 -11.06
CA TYR A 35 7.32 3.35 -11.16
C TYR A 35 7.46 2.09 -12.02
N TRP A 36 6.54 1.14 -11.89
CA TRP A 36 6.51 -0.04 -12.75
C TRP A 36 6.20 0.29 -14.23
N MET A 37 5.25 1.20 -14.49
CA MET A 37 4.91 1.61 -15.86
C MET A 37 6.06 2.30 -16.58
N ASP A 38 6.84 3.10 -15.85
CA ASP A 38 7.92 3.91 -16.41
C ASP A 38 9.22 3.11 -16.61
N ASN A 39 9.35 1.91 -16.03
CA ASN A 39 10.59 1.12 -16.04
C ASN A 39 10.35 -0.32 -16.54
N LYS A 40 11.25 -0.82 -17.39
CA LYS A 40 11.17 -2.22 -17.88
C LYS A 40 11.87 -3.18 -16.91
N GLY A 41 11.32 -4.38 -16.77
CA GLY A 41 11.96 -5.47 -16.01
C GLY A 41 11.87 -5.34 -14.49
N ILE A 42 11.02 -4.44 -13.98
CA ILE A 42 10.78 -4.28 -12.54
C ILE A 42 10.17 -5.55 -11.94
N SER A 43 10.78 -6.05 -10.88
CA SER A 43 10.31 -7.20 -10.10
C SER A 43 9.51 -6.78 -8.87
N LYS A 44 8.84 -7.75 -8.22
CA LYS A 44 8.19 -7.55 -6.90
C LYS A 44 9.15 -6.93 -5.87
N TYR A 45 10.40 -7.40 -5.83
CA TYR A 45 11.38 -6.96 -4.85
C TYR A 45 11.81 -5.52 -5.06
N ASP A 46 11.84 -5.06 -6.32
CA ASP A 46 12.17 -3.67 -6.65
C ASP A 46 11.07 -2.72 -6.17
N LEU A 47 9.80 -3.11 -6.30
CA LEU A 47 8.68 -2.34 -5.75
C LEU A 47 8.71 -2.30 -4.22
N ASN A 48 9.06 -3.41 -3.56
CA ASN A 48 9.22 -3.43 -2.11
C ASN A 48 10.34 -2.49 -1.65
N LYS A 49 11.49 -2.48 -2.33
CA LYS A 49 12.58 -1.51 -2.07
C LYS A 49 12.13 -0.08 -2.33
N TYR A 50 11.36 0.15 -3.40
CA TYR A 50 10.85 1.47 -3.74
C TYR A 50 9.92 2.04 -2.65
N SER A 51 9.18 1.20 -1.93
CA SER A 51 8.36 1.65 -0.78
C SER A 51 9.20 2.26 0.36
N ALA A 52 10.46 1.85 0.53
CA ALA A 52 11.38 2.46 1.49
C ALA A 52 11.89 3.81 0.98
N VAL A 53 12.22 3.92 -0.31
CA VAL A 53 12.60 5.18 -0.97
C VAL A 53 11.49 6.22 -0.84
N LEU A 54 10.23 5.81 -0.99
CA LEU A 54 9.09 6.72 -0.80
C LEU A 54 8.99 7.24 0.64
N ALA A 55 9.22 6.40 1.64
CA ALA A 55 9.20 6.86 3.03
C ALA A 55 10.35 7.82 3.37
N GLU A 56 11.52 7.63 2.76
CA GLU A 56 12.63 8.57 2.92
C GLU A 56 12.32 9.94 2.29
N LYS A 57 11.66 9.94 1.12
CA LYS A 57 11.31 11.16 0.39
C LYS A 57 10.09 11.90 0.98
N PHE A 58 9.16 11.16 1.57
CA PHE A 58 7.87 11.68 2.01
C PHE A 58 7.67 11.37 3.50
N PRO A 59 7.83 12.37 4.40
CA PRO A 59 7.73 12.15 5.84
C PRO A 59 6.43 11.47 6.28
N PHE A 60 5.29 11.85 5.68
CA PHE A 60 3.98 11.21 5.96
C PHE A 60 3.95 9.72 5.58
N ALA A 61 4.70 9.30 4.56
CA ALA A 61 4.81 7.89 4.21
C ALA A 61 5.66 7.12 5.22
N ASN A 62 6.59 7.78 5.91
CA ASN A 62 7.39 7.18 6.97
C ASN A 62 6.63 6.98 8.29
N GLU A 63 5.54 7.72 8.51
CA GLU A 63 4.63 7.49 9.64
C GLU A 63 3.94 6.13 9.55
N LEU A 64 3.83 5.57 8.33
CA LEU A 64 3.36 4.22 8.13
C LEU A 64 4.49 3.20 8.37
N ASN A 65 4.22 2.17 9.18
CA ASN A 65 5.22 1.13 9.47
C ASN A 65 5.68 0.39 8.21
N SER A 66 6.87 -0.19 8.26
CA SER A 66 7.53 -0.84 7.12
C SER A 66 6.71 -1.99 6.52
N THR A 67 6.05 -2.80 7.35
CA THR A 67 5.20 -3.92 6.89
C THR A 67 4.01 -3.43 6.07
N ALA A 68 3.34 -2.36 6.50
CA ALA A 68 2.21 -1.79 5.78
C ALA A 68 2.64 -1.13 4.46
N ARG A 69 3.80 -0.48 4.43
CA ARG A 69 4.40 0.04 3.20
C ARG A 69 4.72 -1.08 2.20
N GLN A 70 5.37 -2.15 2.68
CA GLN A 70 5.65 -3.32 1.86
C GLN A 70 4.37 -3.94 1.32
N SER A 71 3.37 -4.19 2.17
CA SER A 71 2.05 -4.71 1.74
C SER A 71 1.42 -3.85 0.64
N SER A 72 1.55 -2.53 0.71
CA SER A 72 1.06 -1.60 -0.32
C SER A 72 1.77 -1.78 -1.66
N ALA A 73 3.09 -1.98 -1.67
CA ALA A 73 3.86 -2.28 -2.87
C ALA A 73 3.53 -3.66 -3.45
N GLU A 74 3.30 -4.66 -2.60
CA GLU A 74 2.90 -6.00 -3.03
C GLU A 74 1.50 -6.00 -3.66
N ARG A 75 0.59 -5.15 -3.18
CA ARG A 75 -0.72 -4.94 -3.83
C ARG A 75 -0.57 -4.34 -5.23
N ALA A 76 0.34 -3.38 -5.41
CA ALA A 76 0.65 -2.85 -6.74
C ALA A 76 1.21 -3.93 -7.67
N TRP A 77 2.09 -4.80 -7.16
CA TRP A 77 2.60 -5.95 -7.90
C TRP A 77 1.48 -6.89 -8.35
N LEU A 78 0.56 -7.24 -7.45
CA LEU A 78 -0.58 -8.09 -7.78
C LEU A 78 -1.44 -7.48 -8.89
N GLU A 79 -1.73 -6.18 -8.84
CA GLU A 79 -2.50 -5.49 -9.88
C GLU A 79 -1.83 -5.58 -11.26
N VAL A 80 -0.50 -5.49 -11.31
CA VAL A 80 0.29 -5.65 -12.54
C VAL A 80 0.24 -7.10 -13.05
N THR A 81 0.45 -8.07 -12.15
CA THR A 81 0.57 -9.48 -12.56
C THR A 81 -0.78 -10.10 -12.90
N VAL A 82 -1.85 -9.75 -12.19
CA VAL A 82 -3.20 -10.26 -12.48
C VAL A 82 -3.68 -9.73 -13.83
N ARG A 83 -3.47 -8.44 -14.13
CA ARG A 83 -3.82 -7.85 -15.43
C ARG A 83 -3.02 -8.39 -16.61
N ARG A 84 -1.87 -9.04 -16.38
CA ARG A 84 -1.13 -9.74 -17.44
C ARG A 84 -1.76 -11.09 -17.82
N VAL A 85 -2.48 -11.73 -16.90
CA VAL A 85 -3.03 -13.08 -17.10
C VAL A 85 -4.41 -13.02 -17.76
N GLU A 86 -5.17 -11.93 -17.56
CA GLU A 86 -6.45 -11.68 -18.22
C GLU A 86 -6.39 -10.40 -19.07
N PRO A 87 -5.95 -10.47 -20.33
CA PRO A 87 -6.13 -9.37 -21.27
C PRO A 87 -7.63 -9.24 -21.58
N LEU A 88 -8.14 -8.00 -21.49
CA LEU A 88 -9.50 -7.62 -21.91
C LEU A 88 -9.73 -7.88 -23.41
#